data_AF-A0A9Q3QYV4-F1
#
_entry.id   AF-A0A9Q3QYV4-F1
#
_cell.length_a   1.000
_cell.length_b   1.000
_cell.length_c   1.000
_cell.angle_alpha   90.00
_cell.angle_beta   90.00
_cell.angle_gamma   90.00
#
_symmetry.space_group_name_H-M   'P 1'
#
loop_
_entity.id
_entity.type
_entity.pdbx_description
1 polymer ?
#
loop_
_entity_poly.entity_id
_entity_poly.type
_entity_poly.pdbx_seq_one_letter_code
_entity_poly.pdbx_strand_id
1 'polypeptide(L)' 'MATGTVKWFNATKGFGFIEPDDGSADVFVHISAVERAGMRGRQRRPENYL' A
#
# COMPACT_ATOMS: atom_id res chain seq x y z
N MET A 1 -5.29 9.33 -8.91
CA MET A 1 -4.74 8.33 -7.98
C MET A 1 -5.92 7.74 -7.23
N ALA A 2 -6.19 6.45 -7.35
CA ALA A 2 -7.26 5.82 -6.58
C ALA A 2 -6.75 5.59 -5.15
N THR A 3 -7.36 6.27 -4.19
CA THR A 3 -7.09 6.13 -2.75
C THR A 3 -8.19 5.28 -2.13
N GLY A 4 -7.82 4.39 -1.21
CA GLY A 4 -8.73 3.45 -0.58
C GLY A 4 -8.20 2.98 0.77
N THR A 5 -9.11 2.49 1.60
CA THR A 5 -8.78 2.00 2.94
C THR A 5 -8.62 0.48 2.91
N VAL A 6 -7.59 -0.04 3.57
CA VAL A 6 -7.38 -1.48 3.68
C VAL A 6 -8.49 -2.05 4.57
N LYS A 7 -9.41 -2.81 3.98
CA LYS A 7 -10.53 -3.43 4.69
C LYS A 7 -10.03 -4.51 5.64
N TRP A 8 -9.16 -5.37 5.13
CA TRP A 8 -8.44 -6.35 5.93
C TRP A 8 -7.20 -6.84 5.19
N PHE A 9 -6.15 -7.14 5.96
CA PHE A 9 -4.89 -7.63 5.40
C PHE A 9 -4.30 -8.71 6.31
N ASN A 10 -3.96 -9.86 5.72
CA ASN A 10 -3.29 -10.93 6.42
C ASN A 10 -1.80 -10.92 6.06
N ALA A 11 -0.98 -10.35 6.93
CA ALA A 11 0.45 -10.26 6.73
C ALA A 11 1.14 -11.64 6.69
N THR A 12 0.60 -12.63 7.41
CA THR A 12 1.14 -14.01 7.43
C THR A 12 0.93 -14.72 6.11
N LYS A 13 -0.24 -14.55 5.49
CA LYS A 13 -0.54 -15.14 4.18
C LYS A 13 -0.13 -14.24 3.00
N GLY A 14 0.16 -12.97 3.25
CA GLY A 14 0.62 -12.04 2.24
C GLY A 14 -0.47 -11.57 1.27
N PHE A 15 -1.73 -11.50 1.69
CA PHE A 15 -2.80 -10.97 0.85
C PHE A 15 -3.87 -10.23 1.67
N GLY A 16 -4.65 -9.39 1.00
CA GLY A 16 -5.75 -8.68 1.60
C GLY A 16 -6.69 -8.07 0.58
N PHE A 17 -7.65 -7.31 1.07
CA PHE A 17 -8.59 -6.55 0.26
C PHE A 17 -8.58 -5.09 0.66
N ILE A 18 -8.65 -4.22 -0.34
CA ILE A 18 -8.74 -2.78 -0.20
C ILE A 18 -10.13 -2.36 -0.68
N GLU A 19 -10.80 -1.56 0.12
CA GLU A 19 -12.04 -0.92 -0.26
C GLU A 19 -11.70 0.48 -0.79
N PRO A 20 -11.85 0.73 -2.11
CA PRO A 20 -11.62 2.04 -2.68
C PRO A 20 -12.71 3.03 -2.24
N ASP A 21 -12.31 4.28 -1.97
CA ASP A 21 -13.23 5.35 -1.53
C ASP A 21 -14.24 5.75 -2.63
N ASP A 22 -13.92 5.42 -3.87
CA ASP A 22 -14.76 5.59 -5.06
C ASP A 22 -16.01 4.67 -5.05
N GLY A 23 -16.12 3.77 -4.07
CA GLY A 23 -17.24 2.82 -3.97
C GLY A 23 -17.20 1.72 -5.03
N SER A 24 -16.06 1.58 -5.72
CA SER A 24 -15.78 0.49 -6.65
C SER A 24 -15.60 -0.85 -5.93
N ALA A 25 -15.68 -1.95 -6.69
CA ALA A 25 -15.58 -3.30 -6.14
C ALA A 25 -14.29 -3.52 -5.32
N ASP A 26 -14.36 -4.39 -4.31
CA ASP A 26 -13.21 -4.69 -3.45
C ASP A 26 -12.00 -5.12 -4.29
N VAL A 27 -10.88 -4.44 -4.07
CA VAL A 27 -9.64 -4.65 -4.83
C VAL A 27 -8.77 -5.65 -4.07
N PHE A 28 -8.48 -6.79 -4.71
CA PHE A 28 -7.56 -7.77 -4.16
C PHE A 28 -6.11 -7.28 -4.26
N VAL A 29 -5.38 -7.35 -3.15
CA VAL A 29 -3.97 -6.96 -3.08
C VAL A 29 -3.10 -8.13 -2.60
N HIS A 30 -2.03 -8.40 -3.34
CA HIS A 30 -0.99 -9.35 -2.96
C HIS A 30 0.23 -8.61 -2.39
N ILE A 31 0.84 -9.13 -1.32
CA ILE A 31 1.96 -8.50 -0.61
C ILE A 31 3.15 -8.21 -1.54
N SER A 32 3.33 -9.01 -2.58
CA SER A 32 4.36 -8.78 -3.60
C SER A 32 4.22 -7.42 -4.30
N ALA A 33 2.99 -6.89 -4.40
CA ALA A 33 2.73 -5.55 -4.93
C ALA A 33 3.03 -4.45 -3.90
N VAL A 34 2.75 -4.70 -2.62
CA VAL A 34 3.04 -3.77 -1.50
C VAL A 34 4.54 -3.68 -1.22
N GLU A 35 5.24 -4.81 -1.29
CA GLU A 35 6.70 -4.87 -1.19
C GLU A 35 7.37 -4.16 -2.37
N ARG A 36 6.84 -4.33 -3.60
CA ARG A 36 7.29 -3.56 -4.77
C ARG A 36 6.98 -2.07 -4.68
N ALA A 37 5.89 -1.69 -4.02
CA ALA A 37 5.53 -0.30 -3.80
C ALA A 37 6.49 0.43 -2.82
N GLY A 38 7.48 -0.27 -2.27
CA GLY A 38 8.59 0.39 -1.59
C GLY A 38 8.22 0.98 -0.23
N MET A 39 7.26 0.37 0.48
CA MET A 39 7.04 0.66 1.91
C MET A 39 8.16 0.15 2.82
N ARG A 40 9.33 -0.19 2.27
CA ARG A 40 10.60 -0.19 3.01
C ARG A 40 11.28 1.16 2.78
N GLY A 41 10.94 2.12 3.63
CA GLY A 41 11.81 3.26 3.91
C GLY A 41 12.21 4.11 2.71
N ARG A 42 11.28 4.84 2.11
CA ARG A 42 11.64 6.15 1.56
C ARG A 42 11.82 7.12 2.73
N GLN A 43 12.89 6.91 3.51
CA GLN A 43 13.55 7.99 4.24
C GLN A 43 13.91 8.99 3.15
N ARG A 44 13.07 10.00 2.96
CA ARG A 44 13.45 11.21 2.25
C ARG A 44 14.66 11.74 3.03
N ARG A 45 15.87 11.46 2.53
CA ARG A 45 17.05 12.23 2.92
C ARG A 45 16.84 13.61 2.30
N PRO A 46 16.66 14.69 3.08
CA PRO A 46 16.88 16.00 2.53
C PRO A 46 18.38 16.10 2.23
N GLU A 47 18.73 16.07 0.95
CA GLU A 47 20.02 16.57 0.50
C GLU A 47 20.02 18.10 0.67
N ASN A 48 21.06 18.61 1.34
CA ASN A 48 21.46 20.02 1.50
C ASN A 48 20.60 20.89 2.44
N TYR A 49 21.15 21.85 3.20
CA TYR A 49 22.28 22.75 2.93
C TYR A 49 22.82 23.35 4.24
N LEU A 50 24.13 23.22 4.52
CA LEU A 50 25.01 24.16 5.26
C LEU A 50 26.46 23.68 5.14
#